data_AF-A0A0C3FS98-F1
#
_entry.id   AF-A0A0C3FS98-F1
#
_cell.length_a   1.000
_cell.length_b   1.000
_cell.length_c   1.000
_cell.angle_alpha   90.00
_cell.angle_beta   90.00
_cell.angle_gamma   90.00
#
_symmetry.space_group_name_H-M   'P 1'
#
loop_
_entity.id
_entity.type
_entity.pdbx_description
1 polymer ?
#
loop_
_entity_poly.entity_id
_entity_poly.type
_entity_poly.pdbx_seq_one_letter_code
_entity_poly.pdbx_strand_id
1 'polypeptide(L)'
;MAAQQPNFIVLSQHLIGASAKLALIPNVPFIAIQPQLNQILNQLGSIQQQLNNIQAGQDLLPMRLRNTAGSVNAPLQYPANVVVPPQAPGTKQELMALTAGNCQIVAQALNLPALPHNANIAQRRQQIMDHLGCGITA
;
A
#
# COMPACT_ATOMS: atom_id res chain seq x y z
N MET A 1 -17.80 17.29 -2.60
CA MET A 1 -16.63 18.17 -2.38
C MET A 1 -15.49 17.27 -1.93
N ALA A 2 -14.46 17.06 -2.75
CA ALA A 2 -13.28 16.31 -2.31
C ALA A 2 -12.52 17.18 -1.31
N ALA A 3 -12.41 16.75 -0.06
CA ALA A 3 -11.54 17.41 0.90
C ALA A 3 -10.09 17.29 0.39
N GLN A 4 -9.38 18.41 0.24
CA GLN A 4 -7.96 18.37 -0.03
C GLN A 4 -7.29 17.63 1.12
N GLN A 5 -6.62 16.51 0.81
CA GLN A 5 -5.80 15.85 1.82
C GLN A 5 -4.67 16.78 2.24
N PRO A 6 -4.36 16.86 3.55
CA PRO A 6 -3.22 17.62 4.01
C PRO A 6 -1.93 17.06 3.41
N ASN A 7 -1.09 17.95 2.85
CA ASN A 7 0.22 17.56 2.33
C ASN A 7 1.25 17.60 3.46
N PHE A 8 1.43 16.47 4.16
CA PHE A 8 2.34 16.38 5.30
C PHE A 8 3.82 16.44 4.91
N ILE A 9 4.15 16.21 3.62
CA ILE A 9 5.51 16.44 3.07
C ILE A 9 5.82 17.94 3.09
N VAL A 10 4.89 18.79 2.64
CA VAL A 10 5.08 20.24 2.65
C VAL A 10 5.14 20.77 4.09
N LEU A 11 4.29 20.24 4.97
CA LEU A 11 4.31 20.61 6.40
C LEU A 11 5.65 20.25 7.07
N SER A 12 6.20 19.05 6.81
CA SER A 12 7.48 18.63 7.39
C SER A 12 8.64 19.49 6.87
N GLN A 13 8.64 19.87 5.58
CA GLN A 13 9.62 20.82 5.04
C GLN A 13 9.53 22.20 5.70
N HIS A 14 8.33 22.71 5.95
CA HIS A 14 8.16 23.97 6.67
C HIS A 14 8.68 23.89 8.12
N LEU A 15 8.42 22.78 8.82
CA LEU A 15 8.93 22.57 10.19
C LEU A 15 10.46 22.49 10.24
N ILE A 16 11.09 21.83 9.26
CA ILE A 16 12.56 21.79 9.11
C ILE A 16 13.12 23.19 8.83
N GLY A 17 12.47 23.95 7.94
CA GLY A 17 12.89 25.33 7.64
C GLY A 17 12.74 26.26 8.85
N ALA A 18 11.67 26.11 9.64
CA ALA A 18 11.45 26.88 10.85
C ALA A 18 12.45 26.51 11.96
N SER A 19 12.74 25.22 12.13
CA SER A 19 13.70 24.73 13.12
C SER A 19 15.12 25.22 12.83
N ALA A 20 15.54 25.20 11.55
CA ALA A 20 16.82 25.74 11.13
C ALA A 20 16.96 27.25 11.42
N LYS A 21 15.89 28.03 11.22
CA LYS A 21 15.89 29.47 11.54
C LYS A 21 15.95 29.74 13.04
N LEU A 22 15.24 28.95 13.85
CA LEU A 22 15.27 29.08 15.31
C LEU A 22 16.64 28.71 15.90
N ALA A 23 17.35 27.76 15.30
CA ALA A 23 18.70 27.37 15.73
C ALA A 23 19.76 28.50 15.55
N LEU A 24 19.49 29.50 14.71
CA LEU A 24 20.37 30.65 14.48
C LEU A 24 20.14 31.79 15.48
N ILE A 25 19.09 31.72 16.31
CA ILE A 25 18.79 32.76 17.29
C ILE A 25 19.67 32.51 18.54
N PRO A 26 20.51 33.46 18.97
CA PRO A 26 21.29 33.32 20.18
C PRO A 26 20.39 33.27 21.42
N ASN A 27 20.79 32.54 22.47
CA ASN A 27 20.11 32.46 23.78
C ASN A 27 18.72 31.78 23.81
N VAL A 28 18.29 31.07 22.76
CA VAL A 28 17.09 30.22 22.85
C VAL A 28 17.49 28.81 23.28
N PRO A 29 16.83 28.18 24.27
CA PRO A 29 17.10 26.80 24.67
C PRO A 29 16.54 25.80 23.64
N PHE A 30 17.03 25.88 22.40
CA PHE A 30 16.61 25.06 21.26
C PHE A 30 16.94 23.56 21.45
N ILE A 31 17.89 23.25 22.33
CA ILE A 31 18.32 21.90 22.67
C ILE A 31 17.17 21.08 23.31
N ALA A 32 16.26 21.72 24.06
CA ALA A 32 15.16 21.02 24.73
C ALA A 32 14.01 20.62 23.78
N ILE A 33 13.81 21.39 22.70
CA ILE A 33 12.71 21.21 21.72
C ILE A 33 13.10 20.35 20.51
N GLN A 34 14.40 20.20 20.23
CA GLN A 34 14.92 19.30 19.18
C GLN A 34 14.38 17.86 19.22
N PRO A 35 14.39 17.14 20.36
CA PRO A 35 13.90 15.76 20.39
C PRO A 35 12.40 15.68 20.09
N GLN A 36 11.61 16.66 20.54
CA GLN A 36 10.17 16.74 20.27
C GLN A 36 9.90 17.00 18.78
N LEU A 37 10.68 17.91 18.15
CA LEU A 37 10.59 18.16 16.71
C LEU A 37 10.92 16.91 15.89
N ASN A 38 11.97 16.17 16.24
CA ASN A 38 12.34 14.93 15.57
C ASN A 38 11.22 13.87 15.69
N GLN A 39 10.58 13.78 16.87
CA GLN A 39 9.43 12.90 17.06
C GLN A 39 8.24 13.30 16.16
N ILE A 40 7.91 14.59 16.08
CA ILE A 40 6.84 15.09 15.21
C ILE A 40 7.13 14.77 13.74
N LEU A 41 8.36 14.98 13.27
CA LEU A 41 8.74 14.69 11.88
C LEU A 41 8.60 13.19 11.55
N ASN A 42 9.00 12.31 12.47
CA ASN A 42 8.81 10.86 12.30
C ASN A 42 7.33 10.48 12.26
N GLN A 43 6.51 11.02 13.16
CA GLN A 43 5.06 10.78 13.18
C GLN A 43 4.39 11.26 11.89
N LEU A 44 4.76 12.44 11.39
CA LEU A 44 4.25 12.97 10.12
C LEU A 44 4.61 12.06 8.93
N GLY A 45 5.83 11.52 8.91
CA GLY A 45 6.24 10.53 7.92
C GLY A 45 5.38 9.27 7.95
N SER A 46 5.12 8.73 9.15
CA SER A 46 4.25 7.56 9.33
C SER A 46 2.79 7.84 8.92
N ILE A 47 2.25 9.01 9.28
CA ILE A 47 0.89 9.42 8.89
C ILE A 47 0.76 9.50 7.37
N GLN A 48 1.75 10.11 6.69
CA GLN A 48 1.73 10.20 5.23
C GLN A 48 1.74 8.81 4.57
N GLN A 49 2.55 7.87 5.08
CA GLN A 49 2.55 6.50 4.59
C GLN A 49 1.21 5.80 4.83
N GLN A 50 0.60 5.98 6.00
CA GLN A 50 -0.72 5.43 6.30
C GLN A 50 -1.79 5.99 5.35
N LEU A 51 -1.77 7.29 5.06
CA LEU A 51 -2.71 7.91 4.12
C LEU A 51 -2.54 7.37 2.70
N ASN A 52 -1.31 7.22 2.23
CA ASN A 52 -1.03 6.62 0.92
C ASN A 52 -1.58 5.19 0.84
N ASN A 53 -1.41 4.39 1.91
CA ASN A 53 -1.93 3.03 1.97
C ASN A 53 -3.47 3.00 1.99
N ILE A 54 -4.11 3.92 2.72
CA ILE A 54 -5.58 4.04 2.74
C ILE A 54 -6.10 4.41 1.35
N GLN A 55 -5.47 5.36 0.67
CA GLN A 55 -5.86 5.75 -0.69
C GLN A 55 -5.73 4.59 -1.68
N ALA A 56 -4.56 3.93 -1.70
CA ALA A 56 -4.35 2.77 -2.55
C ALA A 56 -5.38 1.65 -2.25
N GLY A 57 -5.74 1.46 -0.98
CA GLY A 57 -6.79 0.53 -0.58
C GLY A 57 -8.19 0.94 -1.05
N GLN A 58 -8.54 2.23 -0.98
CA GLN A 58 -9.82 2.75 -1.46
C GLN A 58 -9.97 2.63 -2.98
N ASP A 59 -8.91 2.88 -3.74
CA ASP A 59 -8.91 2.73 -5.20
C ASP A 59 -9.16 1.29 -5.64
N LEU A 60 -8.67 0.32 -4.86
CA LEU A 60 -8.88 -1.11 -5.11
C LEU A 60 -10.24 -1.61 -4.64
N LEU A 61 -10.91 -0.90 -3.72
CA LEU A 61 -12.11 -1.39 -3.04
C LEU A 61 -13.26 -1.78 -3.98
N PRO A 62 -13.64 -0.98 -5.00
CA PRO A 62 -14.71 -1.35 -5.93
C PRO A 62 -14.43 -2.66 -6.66
N MET A 63 -13.19 -2.85 -7.11
CA MET A 63 -12.73 -4.08 -7.76
C MET A 63 -12.76 -5.26 -6.79
N ARG A 64 -12.24 -5.08 -5.57
CA ARG A 64 -12.22 -6.13 -4.55
C ARG A 64 -13.63 -6.58 -4.21
N LEU A 65 -14.57 -5.65 -3.97
CA LEU A 65 -15.96 -5.96 -3.69
C LEU A 65 -16.62 -6.74 -4.83
N ARG A 66 -16.38 -6.34 -6.08
CA ARG A 66 -16.91 -7.05 -7.24
C ARG A 66 -16.34 -8.46 -7.37
N ASN A 67 -15.03 -8.61 -7.21
CA ASN A 67 -14.39 -9.92 -7.21
C ASN A 67 -14.90 -10.77 -6.04
N THR A 68 -15.04 -10.23 -4.83
CA THR A 68 -15.54 -10.95 -3.65
C THR A 68 -16.94 -11.49 -3.90
N ALA A 69 -17.86 -10.65 -4.39
CA ALA A 69 -19.25 -11.02 -4.68
C ALA A 69 -19.40 -12.01 -5.86
N GLY A 70 -18.41 -12.08 -6.75
CA GLY A 70 -18.41 -13.02 -7.87
C GLY A 70 -18.30 -14.48 -7.43
N SER A 71 -18.92 -15.39 -8.19
CA SER A 71 -18.73 -16.84 -7.99
C SER A 71 -17.28 -17.25 -8.28
N VAL A 72 -16.92 -18.48 -7.90
CA VAL A 72 -15.57 -19.03 -8.11
C VAL A 72 -15.13 -19.03 -9.59
N ASN A 73 -16.11 -19.12 -10.50
CA ASN A 73 -15.89 -19.15 -11.95
C ASN A 73 -16.21 -17.82 -12.65
N ALA A 74 -16.58 -16.79 -11.89
CA ALA A 74 -16.82 -15.47 -12.45
C ALA A 74 -15.51 -14.84 -12.96
N PRO A 75 -15.55 -14.06 -14.05
CA PRO A 75 -14.38 -13.33 -14.53
C PRO A 75 -13.80 -12.40 -13.46
N LEU A 76 -12.49 -12.53 -13.21
CA LEU A 76 -11.74 -11.68 -12.30
C LEU A 76 -11.48 -10.31 -12.91
N GLN A 77 -11.64 -9.29 -12.08
CA GLN A 77 -11.21 -7.94 -12.37
C GLN A 77 -9.83 -7.65 -11.81
N TYR A 78 -9.09 -6.82 -12.53
CA TYR A 78 -7.75 -6.39 -12.19
C TYR A 78 -7.72 -4.87 -11.98
N PRO A 79 -6.73 -4.34 -11.24
CA PRO A 79 -6.52 -2.90 -11.12
C PRO A 79 -6.32 -2.26 -12.51
N ALA A 80 -6.95 -1.11 -12.75
CA ALA A 80 -6.94 -0.45 -14.06
C ALA A 80 -5.55 0.00 -14.54
N ASN A 81 -4.61 0.16 -13.61
CA ASN A 81 -3.23 0.58 -13.85
C ASN A 81 -2.25 -0.59 -14.05
N VAL A 82 -2.73 -1.83 -14.11
CA VAL A 82 -1.89 -3.03 -14.26
C VAL A 82 -2.05 -3.60 -15.66
N VAL A 83 -0.91 -3.86 -16.32
CA VAL A 83 -0.88 -4.70 -17.52
C VAL A 83 -1.03 -6.15 -17.08
N VAL A 84 -2.19 -6.74 -17.33
CA VAL A 84 -2.51 -8.11 -16.93
C VAL A 84 -1.68 -9.08 -17.76
N PRO A 85 -0.78 -9.88 -17.14
CA PRO A 85 0.05 -10.83 -17.89
C PRO A 85 -0.81 -12.00 -18.40
N PRO A 86 -0.41 -12.69 -19.49
CA PRO A 86 -1.14 -13.85 -20.01
C PRO A 86 -1.33 -15.00 -19.01
N GLN A 87 -0.45 -15.08 -18.00
CA GLN A 87 -0.49 -16.07 -16.93
C GLN A 87 -1.42 -15.68 -15.78
N ALA A 88 -2.03 -14.49 -15.84
CA ALA A 88 -2.98 -14.04 -14.84
C ALA A 88 -4.27 -14.88 -14.91
N PRO A 89 -4.79 -15.33 -13.77
CA PRO A 89 -6.00 -16.15 -13.75
C PRO A 89 -7.22 -15.34 -14.21
N GLY A 90 -8.03 -15.92 -15.08
CA GLY A 90 -9.32 -15.37 -15.48
C GLY A 90 -10.40 -15.54 -14.41
N THR A 91 -10.24 -16.50 -13.49
CA THR A 91 -11.24 -16.84 -12.46
C THR A 91 -10.60 -17.12 -11.10
N LYS A 92 -11.39 -17.13 -10.01
CA LYS A 92 -10.87 -17.50 -8.68
C LYS A 92 -10.35 -18.95 -8.66
N GLN A 93 -11.02 -19.85 -9.38
CA GLN A 93 -10.59 -21.24 -9.50
C GLN A 93 -9.18 -21.35 -10.10
N GLU A 94 -8.92 -20.62 -11.19
CA GLU A 94 -7.60 -20.60 -11.83
C GLU A 94 -6.54 -20.01 -10.91
N LEU A 95 -6.89 -19.00 -10.11
CA LEU A 95 -5.99 -18.43 -9.10
C LEU A 95 -5.56 -19.49 -8.09
N MET A 96 -6.49 -20.30 -7.59
CA MET A 96 -6.19 -21.41 -6.67
C MET A 96 -5.29 -22.47 -7.30
N ALA A 97 -5.31 -22.62 -8.63
CA ALA A 97 -4.50 -23.57 -9.38
C ALA A 97 -3.14 -23.02 -9.88
N LEU A 98 -2.83 -21.73 -9.68
CA LEU A 98 -1.60 -21.10 -10.20
C LEU A 98 -0.32 -21.81 -9.74
N THR A 99 0.59 -22.12 -10.65
CA THR A 99 1.92 -22.67 -10.32
C THR A 99 2.82 -21.62 -9.65
N ALA A 100 3.93 -22.04 -9.04
CA ALA A 100 4.85 -21.14 -8.35
C ALA A 100 5.42 -20.06 -9.29
N GLY A 101 5.79 -20.46 -10.52
CA GLY A 101 6.28 -19.53 -11.54
C GLY A 101 5.21 -18.51 -11.95
N ASN A 102 3.98 -18.96 -12.20
CA ASN A 102 2.90 -18.06 -12.60
C ASN A 102 2.52 -17.10 -11.45
N CYS A 103 2.48 -17.59 -10.21
CA CYS A 103 2.28 -16.76 -9.03
C CYS A 103 3.30 -15.62 -8.94
N GLN A 104 4.57 -15.89 -9.26
CA GLN A 104 5.62 -14.88 -9.23
C GLN A 104 5.43 -13.82 -10.32
N ILE A 105 5.10 -14.24 -11.55
CA ILE A 105 4.81 -13.34 -12.67
C ILE A 105 3.62 -12.42 -12.33
N VAL A 106 2.53 -13.00 -11.83
CA VAL A 106 1.32 -12.26 -11.46
C VAL A 106 1.60 -11.30 -10.30
N ALA A 107 2.34 -11.73 -9.27
CA ALA A 107 2.71 -10.88 -8.15
C ALA A 107 3.59 -9.69 -8.57
N GLN A 108 4.51 -9.90 -9.53
CA GLN A 108 5.32 -8.82 -10.09
C GLN A 108 4.47 -7.83 -10.88
N ALA A 109 3.55 -8.31 -11.73
CA ALA A 109 2.65 -7.43 -12.48
C ALA A 109 1.75 -6.59 -11.57
N LEU A 110 1.32 -7.16 -10.44
CA LEU A 110 0.52 -6.49 -9.41
C LEU A 110 1.36 -5.62 -8.44
N ASN A 111 2.68 -5.54 -8.62
CA ASN A 111 3.62 -4.86 -7.71
C ASN A 111 3.46 -5.29 -6.24
N LEU A 112 3.22 -6.58 -5.99
CA LEU A 112 3.06 -7.10 -4.63
C LEU A 112 4.41 -7.21 -3.92
N PRO A 113 4.46 -6.96 -2.60
CA PRO A 113 5.69 -7.09 -1.84
C PRO A 113 6.23 -8.51 -1.86
N ALA A 114 7.55 -8.63 -1.83
CA ALA A 114 8.23 -9.92 -1.72
C ALA A 114 7.81 -10.63 -0.42
N LEU A 115 7.58 -11.94 -0.52
CA LEU A 115 7.36 -12.78 0.65
C LEU A 115 8.71 -13.26 1.20
N PRO A 116 8.75 -13.70 2.48
CA PRO A 116 9.92 -14.33 3.08
C PRO A 116 10.47 -15.50 2.23
N HIS A 117 11.76 -15.77 2.33
CA HIS A 117 12.43 -16.79 1.52
C HIS A 117 11.83 -18.21 1.68
N ASN A 118 11.25 -18.51 2.84
CA ASN A 118 10.57 -19.77 3.16
C ASN A 118 9.06 -19.75 2.82
N ALA A 119 8.56 -18.71 2.15
CA ALA A 119 7.15 -18.61 1.86
C ALA A 119 6.72 -19.68 0.85
N ASN A 120 5.61 -20.34 1.16
CA ASN A 120 5.07 -21.37 0.28
C ASN A 120 4.16 -20.77 -0.81
N ILE A 121 3.86 -21.57 -1.81
CA ILE A 121 2.99 -21.17 -2.92
C ILE A 121 1.60 -20.75 -2.46
N ALA A 122 1.07 -21.37 -1.39
CA ALA A 122 -0.25 -21.04 -0.85
C ALA A 122 -0.27 -19.63 -0.25
N GLN A 123 0.79 -19.20 0.44
CA GLN A 123 0.94 -17.84 0.95
C GLN A 123 1.02 -16.83 -0.19
N ARG A 124 1.71 -17.15 -1.30
CA ARG A 124 1.74 -16.27 -2.47
C ARG A 124 0.37 -16.16 -3.14
N ARG A 125 -0.34 -17.28 -3.31
CA ARG A 125 -1.72 -17.28 -3.81
C ARG A 125 -2.62 -16.45 -2.90
N GLN A 126 -2.51 -16.61 -1.58
CA GLN A 126 -3.26 -15.84 -0.60
C GLN A 126 -3.01 -14.34 -0.74
N GLN A 127 -1.76 -13.92 -0.87
CA GLN A 127 -1.43 -12.50 -1.06
C GLN A 127 -2.08 -11.92 -2.33
N ILE A 128 -2.08 -12.67 -3.43
CA ILE A 128 -2.75 -12.29 -4.68
C ILE A 128 -4.28 -12.24 -4.47
N MET A 129 -4.85 -13.24 -3.79
CA MET A 129 -6.28 -13.27 -3.47
C MET A 129 -6.69 -12.08 -2.61
N ASP A 130 -5.92 -11.74 -1.58
CA ASP A 130 -6.20 -10.62 -0.69
C ASP A 130 -6.18 -9.30 -1.46
N HIS A 131 -5.16 -9.11 -2.30
CA HIS A 131 -5.04 -7.92 -3.13
C HIS A 131 -6.21 -7.76 -4.11
N LEU A 132 -6.61 -8.84 -4.78
CA LEU A 132 -7.72 -8.84 -5.74
C LEU A 132 -9.10 -8.94 -5.09
N GLY A 133 -9.21 -9.13 -3.77
CA GLY A 133 -10.50 -9.32 -3.09
C GLY A 133 -11.15 -10.67 -3.43
N CYS A 134 -10.34 -11.71 -3.60
CA CYS A 134 -10.77 -13.08 -3.84
C CYS A 134 -10.66 -13.97 -2.59
N GLY A 135 -10.32 -13.38 -1.43
CA GLY A 135 -10.21 -14.11 -0.18
C GLY A 135 -11.50 -14.88 0.11
N ILE A 136 -11.34 -16.14 0.47
CA ILE A 136 -12.44 -16.97 0.95
C ILE A 136 -12.76 -16.42 2.34
N THR A 137 -13.88 -15.70 2.49
CA THR A 137 -14.46 -15.52 3.81
C THR A 137 -14.79 -16.91 4.32
N ALA A 138 -14.00 -17.39 5.29
CA ALA A 138 -14.33 -18.55 6.09
C ALA A 138 -15.60 -18.28 6.91
#